data_AF-A0AA92T001-F1
#
_entry.id   AF-A0AA92T001-F1
#
_cell.length_a   1.000
_cell.length_b   1.000
_cell.length_c   1.000
_cell.angle_alpha   90.00
_cell.angle_beta   90.00
_cell.angle_gamma   90.00
#
_symmetry.space_group_name_H-M   'P 1'
#
loop_
_entity.id
_entity.type
_entity.pdbx_description
1 polymer ?
#
loop_
_entity_poly.entity_id
_entity_poly.type
_entity_poly.pdbx_seq_one_letter_code
_entity_poly.pdbx_strand_id
1 'polypeptide(L)'
;MSNKNERDFQTVFYLIFNLMGAHMRVEEDSAIGRADAVVYMPDAVFVFELKYDGSAEEAFKQIDEKGYLIPYSADGKRLFKIGVNYDSNQRTISDWKIKEG
;
A
#
# COMPACT_ATOMS: atom_id res chain seq x y z
N MET A 1 11.69 18.91 -3.01
CA MET A 1 10.50 19.32 -3.78
C MET A 1 9.68 18.07 -3.99
N SER A 2 8.48 17.99 -3.42
CA SER A 2 7.58 16.84 -3.61
C SER A 2 7.24 16.71 -5.10
N ASN A 3 7.48 15.54 -5.68
CA ASN A 3 7.21 15.28 -7.09
C ASN A 3 5.68 15.21 -7.27
N LYS A 4 5.09 16.20 -7.95
CA LYS A 4 3.62 16.34 -8.07
C LYS A 4 2.97 15.06 -8.61
N ASN A 5 3.64 14.36 -9.52
CA ASN A 5 3.13 13.16 -10.18
C ASN A 5 3.02 11.94 -9.25
N GLU A 6 3.90 11.82 -8.25
CA GLU A 6 3.85 10.74 -7.25
C GLU A 6 2.61 10.89 -6.35
N ARG A 7 2.36 12.12 -5.88
CA ARG A 7 1.14 12.44 -5.10
C ARG A 7 -0.14 12.27 -5.92
N ASP A 8 -0.12 12.65 -7.20
CA ASP A 8 -1.26 12.46 -8.09
C ASP A 8 -1.56 10.95 -8.27
N PHE A 9 -0.52 10.12 -8.44
CA PHE A 9 -0.66 8.66 -8.51
C PHE A 9 -1.24 8.06 -7.22
N GLN A 10 -0.68 8.43 -6.06
CA GLN A 10 -1.20 8.01 -4.75
C GLN A 10 -2.67 8.45 -4.55
N THR A 11 -3.03 9.66 -5.00
CA THR A 11 -4.40 10.19 -4.94
C THR A 11 -5.36 9.38 -5.81
N VAL A 12 -4.95 8.98 -7.02
CA VAL A 12 -5.77 8.12 -7.89
C VAL A 12 -6.02 6.77 -7.23
N PHE A 13 -4.99 6.15 -6.65
CA PHE A 13 -5.14 4.89 -5.91
C PHE A 13 -6.11 5.06 -4.74
N TYR A 14 -5.93 6.09 -3.92
CA TYR A 14 -6.84 6.45 -2.83
C TYR A 14 -8.30 6.56 -3.29
N LEU A 15 -8.55 7.24 -4.42
CA LEU A 15 -9.90 7.40 -4.98
C LEU A 15 -10.49 6.08 -5.47
N ILE A 16 -9.74 5.27 -6.23
CA ILE A 16 -10.20 3.96 -6.71
C ILE A 16 -10.65 3.10 -5.53
N PHE A 17 -9.79 3.07 -4.53
CA PHE A 17 -9.97 2.32 -3.31
C PHE A 17 -11.21 2.77 -2.52
N ASN A 18 -11.39 4.08 -2.31
CA ASN A 18 -12.61 4.61 -1.69
C ASN A 18 -13.88 4.31 -2.50
N LEU A 19 -13.81 4.39 -3.84
CA LEU A 19 -14.95 4.14 -4.73
C LEU A 19 -15.38 2.66 -4.72
N MET A 20 -14.45 1.74 -4.47
CA MET A 20 -14.76 0.31 -4.42
C MET A 20 -15.66 -0.08 -3.23
N GLY A 21 -15.92 0.81 -2.28
CA GLY A 21 -16.80 0.52 -1.14
C GLY A 21 -16.31 -0.62 -0.26
N ALA A 22 -15.05 -1.05 -0.45
CA ALA A 22 -14.37 -1.92 0.50
C ALA A 22 -14.40 -1.22 1.86
N HIS A 23 -14.48 -1.97 2.96
CA HIS A 23 -14.29 -1.42 4.31
C HIS A 23 -12.83 -0.98 4.46
N MET A 24 -12.46 0.08 3.78
CA MET A 24 -11.11 0.55 3.71
C MET A 24 -10.95 1.67 4.71
N ARG A 25 -10.06 1.46 5.67
CA ARG A 25 -9.52 2.56 6.45
C ARG A 25 -8.27 3.01 5.72
N VAL A 26 -8.45 3.97 4.83
CA VAL A 26 -7.30 4.71 4.29
C VAL A 26 -6.95 5.78 5.31
N GLU A 27 -5.65 5.96 5.56
CA GLU A 27 -5.09 6.84 6.60
C GLU A 27 -5.13 6.32 8.04
N GLU A 28 -4.77 5.04 8.27
CA GLU A 28 -4.23 4.66 9.58
C GLU A 28 -2.80 5.22 9.66
N ASP A 29 -2.64 6.41 10.26
CA ASP A 29 -1.36 6.86 10.82
C ASP A 29 -0.95 5.82 11.87
N SER A 30 -0.22 4.77 11.46
CA SER A 30 0.37 3.87 12.44
C SER A 30 1.38 4.67 13.26
N ALA A 31 1.55 4.32 14.53
CA ALA A 31 2.54 4.94 15.41
C ALA A 31 4.00 4.84 14.89
N ILE A 32 4.23 4.14 13.76
CA ILE A 32 5.52 3.81 13.16
C ILE A 32 5.70 4.52 11.78
N GLY A 33 4.66 5.17 11.26
CA GLY A 33 4.63 5.89 9.97
C GLY A 33 3.35 5.61 9.16
N ARG A 34 3.17 6.30 8.04
CA ARG A 34 1.97 6.19 7.18
C ARG A 34 2.23 5.22 6.02
N ALA A 35 1.49 4.11 5.97
CA ALA A 35 1.41 3.27 4.77
C ALA A 35 0.54 3.97 3.71
N ASP A 36 0.77 3.68 2.43
CA ASP A 36 0.02 4.34 1.35
C ASP A 36 -1.46 3.95 1.33
N ALA A 37 -1.78 2.67 1.58
CA ALA A 37 -3.16 2.22 1.77
C ALA A 37 -3.26 0.94 2.62
N VAL A 38 -4.35 0.81 3.38
CA VAL A 38 -4.68 -0.41 4.13
C VAL A 38 -6.12 -0.82 3.84
N VAL A 39 -6.31 -2.04 3.35
CA VAL A 39 -7.63 -2.59 2.99
C VAL A 39 -8.02 -3.67 3.98
N TYR A 40 -9.18 -3.50 4.63
CA TYR A 40 -9.73 -4.51 5.52
C TYR A 40 -10.80 -5.31 4.79
N MET A 41 -10.64 -6.63 4.85
CA MET A 41 -11.64 -7.62 4.48
C MET A 41 -12.11 -8.36 5.75
N PRO A 42 -13.21 -9.14 5.69
CA PRO A 42 -13.69 -9.89 6.86
C PRO A 42 -12.61 -10.77 7.51
N ASP A 43 -11.78 -11.44 6.70
CA ASP A 43 -10.79 -12.44 7.13
C ASP A 43 -9.32 -12.03 6.87
N ALA A 44 -9.09 -10.86 6.26
CA ALA A 44 -7.76 -10.43 5.86
C ALA A 44 -7.54 -8.91 5.98
N VAL A 45 -6.28 -8.51 6.11
CA VAL A 45 -5.80 -7.13 6.02
C VAL A 45 -4.71 -7.06 4.98
N PHE A 46 -4.80 -6.08 4.09
CA PHE A 46 -3.83 -5.86 3.01
C PHE A 46 -3.17 -4.50 3.21
N VAL A 47 -1.85 -4.49 3.37
CA VAL A 47 -1.04 -3.29 3.47
C VAL A 47 -0.35 -3.03 2.13
N PHE A 48 -0.58 -1.85 1.57
CA PHE A 48 -0.01 -1.43 0.30
C PHE A 48 1.06 -0.37 0.50
N GLU A 49 2.13 -0.48 -0.28
CA GLU A 49 3.13 0.57 -0.48
C GLU A 49 3.34 0.77 -1.98
N LEU A 50 3.27 2.02 -2.43
CA LEU A 50 3.30 2.43 -3.82
C LEU A 50 4.62 3.13 -4.14
N LYS A 51 5.22 2.79 -5.29
CA LYS A 51 6.38 3.48 -5.84
C LYS A 51 6.04 4.11 -7.18
N TYR A 52 6.59 5.30 -7.40
CA TYR A 52 6.57 6.00 -8.67
C TYR A 52 7.99 5.94 -9.26
N ASP A 53 8.17 5.25 -10.39
CA ASP A 53 9.47 5.00 -11.03
C ASP A 53 10.53 4.39 -10.09
N GLY A 54 10.12 3.44 -9.24
CA GLY A 54 10.99 2.64 -8.39
C GLY A 54 10.84 1.15 -8.68
N SER A 55 10.62 0.34 -7.64
CA SER A 55 10.35 -1.09 -7.78
C SER A 55 9.38 -1.63 -6.72
N ALA A 56 8.68 -2.72 -7.04
CA ALA A 56 7.83 -3.40 -6.07
C ALA A 56 8.62 -4.03 -4.91
N GLU A 57 9.90 -4.36 -5.15
CA GLU A 57 10.82 -4.86 -4.12
C GLU A 57 11.17 -3.78 -3.08
N GLU A 58 11.41 -2.54 -3.50
CA GLU A 58 11.65 -1.42 -2.58
C GLU A 58 10.42 -1.12 -1.73
N ALA A 59 9.22 -1.15 -2.34
CA ALA A 59 7.96 -1.08 -1.59
C ALA A 59 7.87 -2.19 -0.53
N PHE A 60 8.17 -3.43 -0.91
CA PHE A 60 8.17 -4.58 0.01
C PHE A 60 9.11 -4.39 1.20
N LYS A 61 10.35 -3.97 0.93
CA LYS A 61 11.34 -3.71 1.98
C LYS A 61 10.88 -2.62 2.92
N GLN A 62 10.30 -1.54 2.39
CA GLN A 62 9.77 -0.47 3.23
C GLN A 62 8.66 -0.96 4.15
N ILE A 63 7.74 -1.80 3.67
CA ILE A 63 6.68 -2.40 4.52
C ILE A 63 7.30 -3.18 5.68
N ASP A 64 8.33 -3.98 5.41
CA ASP A 64 9.02 -4.79 6.42
C ASP A 64 9.79 -3.93 7.41
N GLU A 65 10.59 -2.96 6.93
CA GLU A 65 11.40 -2.05 7.75
C GLU A 65 10.55 -1.19 8.67
N LYS A 66 9.37 -0.77 8.21
CA LYS A 66 8.42 0.02 8.99
C LYS A 66 7.51 -0.84 9.87
N GLY A 67 7.53 -2.16 9.70
CA GLY A 67 6.71 -3.07 10.50
C GLY A 67 5.21 -2.80 10.36
N TYR A 68 4.74 -2.38 9.17
CA TYR A 68 3.34 -1.97 9.00
C TYR A 68 2.32 -3.09 9.24
N LEU A 69 2.73 -4.36 9.26
CA LEU A 69 1.86 -5.50 9.59
C LEU A 69 1.69 -5.69 11.11
N ILE A 70 2.59 -5.16 11.94
CA ILE A 70 2.62 -5.38 13.39
C ILE A 70 1.29 -5.02 14.07
N PRO A 71 0.66 -3.85 13.79
CA PRO A 71 -0.60 -3.47 14.45
C PRO A 71 -1.76 -4.45 14.23
N TYR A 72 -1.70 -5.25 13.16
CA TYR A 72 -2.79 -6.14 12.73
C TYR A 72 -2.57 -7.61 13.15
N SER A 73 -1.41 -7.92 13.73
CA SER A 73 -1.00 -9.30 14.07
C SER A 73 -1.86 -9.97 15.15
N ALA A 74 -2.50 -9.17 16.01
CA ALA A 74 -3.34 -9.67 17.11
C ALA A 74 -4.78 -10.00 16.68
N ASP A 75 -5.22 -9.54 15.51
CA ASP A 75 -6.63 -9.61 15.09
C ASP A 75 -7.06 -10.98 14.55
N GLY A 76 -6.12 -11.94 14.43
CA GLY A 76 -6.37 -13.27 13.86
C GLY A 76 -6.69 -13.28 12.37
N LYS A 77 -6.60 -12.13 11.70
CA LYS A 77 -6.79 -11.96 10.27
C LYS A 77 -5.52 -12.36 9.52
N ARG A 78 -5.69 -12.83 8.28
CA ARG A 78 -4.58 -13.04 7.36
C ARG A 78 -3.97 -11.69 6.97
N LEU A 79 -2.66 -11.56 7.06
CA LEU A 79 -1.99 -10.31 6.75
C LEU A 79 -1.27 -10.43 5.42
N PHE A 80 -1.45 -9.44 4.55
CA PHE A 80 -0.77 -9.39 3.27
C PHE A 80 -0.01 -8.08 3.14
N LYS A 81 1.21 -8.16 2.61
CA LYS A 81 1.94 -7.02 2.11
C LYS A 81 1.90 -7.00 0.59
N ILE A 82 1.66 -5.81 0.03
CA ILE A 82 1.57 -5.56 -1.40
C ILE A 82 2.42 -4.35 -1.73
N GLY A 83 3.37 -4.52 -2.65
CA GLY A 83 4.24 -3.47 -3.15
C GLY A 83 3.96 -3.31 -4.62
N VAL A 84 3.78 -2.07 -5.05
CA VAL A 84 3.37 -1.75 -6.42
C VAL A 84 4.34 -0.73 -6.98
N ASN A 85 4.76 -0.90 -8.22
CA ASN A 85 5.51 0.09 -8.95
C ASN A 85 4.70 0.63 -10.14
N TYR A 86 4.60 1.95 -10.22
CA TYR A 86 4.07 2.66 -11.37
C TYR A 86 5.21 3.16 -12.25
N ASP A 87 5.13 2.84 -13.53
CA ASP A 87 6.01 3.36 -14.58
C ASP A 87 5.36 4.59 -15.22
N SER A 88 6.02 5.72 -15.09
CA SER A 88 5.52 6.99 -15.63
C SER A 88 5.61 7.11 -17.15
N ASN A 89 6.51 6.37 -17.79
CA ASN A 89 6.64 6.34 -19.25
C ASN A 89 5.49 5.53 -19.86
N GLN A 90 5.20 4.35 -19.29
CA GLN A 90 4.10 3.50 -19.73
C GLN A 90 2.75 3.95 -19.18
N ARG A 91 2.77 4.80 -18.15
CA ARG A 91 1.59 5.31 -17.43
C ARG A 91 0.71 4.20 -16.86
N THR A 92 1.34 3.15 -16.36
CA THR A 92 0.67 1.97 -15.79
C THR A 92 1.52 1.35 -14.69
N ILE A 93 0.94 0.42 -13.93
CA ILE A 93 1.68 -0.48 -13.06
C ILE A 93 2.59 -1.35 -13.94
N SER A 94 3.89 -1.34 -13.67
CA SER A 94 4.88 -2.16 -14.36
C SER A 94 5.31 -3.38 -13.57
N ASP A 95 5.18 -3.35 -12.24
CA ASP A 95 5.53 -4.46 -11.34
C ASP A 95 4.68 -4.44 -10.06
N TRP A 96 4.40 -5.62 -9.51
CA TRP A 96 3.79 -5.76 -8.19
C TRP A 96 4.20 -7.06 -7.52
N LYS A 97 4.24 -7.04 -6.20
CA LYS A 97 4.50 -8.22 -5.37
C LYS A 97 3.39 -8.37 -4.34
N ILE A 98 3.11 -9.63 -3.97
CA ILE A 98 2.19 -9.97 -2.88
C ILE A 98 2.80 -11.10 -2.05
N LYS A 99 2.70 -10.99 -0.73
CA LYS A 99 3.10 -12.06 0.18
C LYS A 99 2.24 -12.01 1.43
N GLU A 100 1.80 -13.20 1.86
CA GLU A 100 1.20 -13.38 3.18
C GLU A 100 2.30 -13.30 4.24
N GLY A 101 2.07 -12.43 5.24
CA GLY A 101 2.99 -12.12 6.33
C GLY A 101 3.01 -13.20 7.40
#